data_AF-A0A919ECD0-F1
#
_entry.id   AF-A0A919ECD0-F1
#
_cell.length_a   1.000
_cell.length_b   1.000
_cell.length_c   1.000
_cell.angle_alpha   90.00
_cell.angle_beta   90.00
_cell.angle_gamma   90.00
#
_symmetry.space_group_name_H-M   'P 1'
#
loop_
_entity.id
_entity.type
_entity.pdbx_description
1 polymer ?
#
loop_
_entity_poly.entity_id
_entity_poly.type
_entity_poly.pdbx_seq_one_letter_code
_entity_poly.pdbx_strand_id
1 'polypeptide(L)'
;MNPTPHCSLVFPPHPAWVRAAREVVRTVLVAARRTDLADSAVALTSETVTNAVNACTRNRCCAPVTLVAEWSAPGRLRVFVYDAAAGVPERREAVGVEAEAGRGLMLVERGAEAWGVCTHGPGQGKATWFVVGDRPAGRANPRKSPVGCTDCATLEGARRWAVAEGDHERIVDATVAVRSHFRNEHILPRLTW
;
A
#
# COMPACT_ATOMS: atom_id res chain seq x y z
N MET A 1 13.83 3.46 22.23
CA MET A 1 13.68 3.61 20.76
C MET A 1 12.66 4.71 20.52
N ASN A 2 13.03 5.77 19.80
CA ASN A 2 12.08 6.81 19.42
C ASN A 2 11.04 6.18 18.47
N PRO A 3 9.72 6.30 18.69
CA PRO A 3 8.74 5.77 17.75
C PRO A 3 9.07 6.29 16.36
N THR A 4 9.33 5.39 15.42
CA THR A 4 9.56 5.78 14.04
C THR A 4 8.28 6.44 13.53
N PRO A 5 8.36 7.62 12.91
CA PRO A 5 7.17 8.34 12.48
C PRO A 5 6.43 7.49 11.45
N HIS A 6 5.24 7.02 11.82
CA HIS A 6 4.28 6.44 10.90
C HIS A 6 3.25 7.51 10.55
N CYS A 7 2.80 7.55 9.31
CA CYS A 7 1.69 8.41 8.92
C CYS A 7 0.60 7.59 8.25
N SER A 8 -0.65 8.02 8.43
CA SER A 8 -1.80 7.50 7.69
C SER A 8 -2.58 8.67 7.12
N LEU A 9 -2.97 8.58 5.85
CA LEU A 9 -3.82 9.54 5.16
C LEU A 9 -4.98 8.78 4.51
N VAL A 10 -6.21 9.15 4.86
CA VAL A 10 -7.44 8.60 4.26
C VAL A 10 -8.09 9.68 3.41
N PHE A 11 -8.43 9.36 2.17
CA PHE A 11 -8.95 10.34 1.21
C PHE A 11 -9.91 9.70 0.19
N PRO A 12 -10.85 10.46 -0.37
CA PRO A 12 -11.71 9.95 -1.44
C PRO A 12 -10.87 9.60 -2.69
N PRO A 13 -11.31 8.63 -3.51
CA PRO A 13 -10.59 8.19 -4.71
C PRO A 13 -10.67 9.24 -5.83
N HIS A 14 -9.99 10.36 -5.66
CA HIS A 14 -10.03 11.51 -6.56
C HIS A 14 -8.61 12.04 -6.86
N PRO A 15 -8.28 12.38 -8.13
CA PRO A 15 -6.93 12.78 -8.53
C PRO A 15 -6.33 13.97 -7.76
N ALA A 16 -7.17 14.88 -7.25
CA ALA A 16 -6.72 16.01 -6.43
C ALA A 16 -5.90 15.61 -5.18
N TRP A 17 -6.08 14.38 -4.67
CA TRP A 17 -5.38 13.90 -3.48
C TRP A 17 -3.98 13.35 -3.74
N VAL A 18 -3.61 13.12 -5.01
CA VAL A 18 -2.26 12.61 -5.35
C VAL A 18 -1.18 13.58 -4.85
N ARG A 19 -1.41 14.89 -4.96
CA ARG A 19 -0.48 15.90 -4.42
C ARG A 19 -0.37 15.81 -2.90
N ALA A 20 -1.49 15.74 -2.20
CA ALA A 20 -1.51 15.65 -0.74
C ALA A 20 -0.78 14.40 -0.24
N ALA A 21 -0.98 13.25 -0.90
CA ALA A 21 -0.28 12.00 -0.60
C ALA A 21 1.25 12.16 -0.73
N ARG A 22 1.74 12.83 -1.78
CA ARG A 22 3.17 13.13 -1.97
C ARG A 22 3.74 14.00 -0.85
N GLU A 23 3.03 15.05 -0.45
CA GLU A 23 3.48 15.96 0.62
C GLU A 23 3.53 15.27 1.99
N VAL A 24 2.58 14.38 2.27
CA VAL A 24 2.60 13.57 3.49
C VAL A 24 3.85 12.69 3.53
N VAL A 25 4.17 11.98 2.44
CA VAL A 25 5.37 11.13 2.37
C VAL A 25 6.65 11.97 2.46
N ARG A 26 6.69 13.15 1.81
CA ARG A 26 7.80 14.10 1.94
C ARG A 26 8.00 14.53 3.40
N THR A 27 6.92 14.80 4.12
CA THR A 27 6.95 15.19 5.54
C THR A 27 7.54 14.09 6.42
N VAL A 28 7.17 12.82 6.18
CA VAL A 28 7.74 11.66 6.89
C VAL A 28 9.25 11.56 6.67
N LEU A 29 9.73 11.77 5.44
CA LEU A 29 11.16 11.74 5.12
C LEU A 29 11.93 12.89 5.76
N VAL A 30 11.38 14.10 5.76
CA VAL A 30 11.98 15.27 6.41
C VAL A 30 12.09 15.03 7.92
N ALA A 31 11.03 14.55 8.56
CA ALA A 31 11.02 14.25 10.00
C ALA A 31 12.09 13.20 10.38
N ALA A 32 12.36 12.24 9.48
CA ALA A 32 13.37 11.21 9.67
C ALA A 32 14.78 11.60 9.16
N ARG A 33 14.97 12.82 8.63
CA ARG A 33 16.22 13.28 8.00
C ARG A 33 16.73 12.37 6.87
N ARG A 34 15.80 11.80 6.09
CA ARG A 34 16.08 10.92 4.94
C ARG A 34 15.60 11.55 3.63
N THR A 35 15.93 12.81 3.41
CA THR A 35 15.55 13.54 2.19
C THR A 35 16.25 13.00 0.94
N ASP A 36 17.31 12.21 1.10
CA ASP A 36 17.95 11.43 0.03
C ASP A 36 16.99 10.46 -0.68
N LEU A 37 15.94 10.02 0.02
CA LEU A 37 14.93 9.11 -0.54
C LEU A 37 13.73 9.84 -1.17
N ALA A 38 13.68 11.18 -1.09
CA ALA A 38 12.49 11.95 -1.41
C ALA A 38 12.03 11.77 -2.86
N ASP A 39 12.92 11.88 -3.83
CA ASP A 39 12.55 11.82 -5.24
C ASP A 39 11.93 10.46 -5.60
N SER A 40 12.59 9.37 -5.20
CA SER A 40 12.07 8.01 -5.41
C SER A 40 10.76 7.79 -4.65
N ALA A 41 10.71 8.07 -3.35
CA ALA A 41 9.51 7.81 -2.54
C ALA A 41 8.30 8.59 -3.08
N VAL A 42 8.47 9.87 -3.37
CA VAL A 42 7.42 10.76 -3.84
C VAL A 42 6.92 10.35 -5.22
N ALA A 43 7.81 9.98 -6.15
CA ALA A 43 7.43 9.48 -7.46
C ALA A 43 6.62 8.19 -7.36
N LEU A 44 7.12 7.21 -6.59
CA LEU A 44 6.44 5.92 -6.41
C LEU A 44 5.09 6.07 -5.68
N THR A 45 4.99 6.97 -4.71
CA THR A 45 3.72 7.33 -4.08
C THR A 45 2.75 7.89 -5.10
N SER A 46 3.20 8.80 -5.98
CA SER A 46 2.37 9.37 -7.04
C SER A 46 1.77 8.29 -7.93
N GLU A 47 2.60 7.36 -8.41
CA GLU A 47 2.18 6.26 -9.27
C GLU A 47 1.23 5.31 -8.57
N THR A 48 1.56 4.92 -7.33
CA THR A 48 0.76 3.95 -6.58
C THR A 48 -0.62 4.51 -6.21
N VAL A 49 -0.69 5.78 -5.80
CA VAL A 49 -1.96 6.46 -5.51
C VAL A 49 -2.78 6.69 -6.78
N THR A 50 -2.12 7.07 -7.88
CA THR A 50 -2.79 7.23 -9.18
C THR A 50 -3.40 5.92 -9.66
N ASN A 51 -2.68 4.80 -9.51
CA ASN A 51 -3.19 3.46 -9.82
C ASN A 51 -4.44 3.11 -8.99
N ALA A 52 -4.42 3.37 -7.69
CA ALA A 52 -5.56 3.16 -6.79
C ALA A 52 -6.78 4.02 -7.19
N VAL A 53 -6.60 5.32 -7.40
CA VAL A 53 -7.66 6.25 -7.82
C VAL A 53 -8.27 5.82 -9.16
N ASN A 54 -7.44 5.45 -10.13
CA ASN A 54 -7.89 4.97 -11.43
C ASN A 54 -8.65 3.65 -11.33
N ALA A 55 -8.19 2.72 -10.48
CA ALA A 55 -8.89 1.46 -10.24
C ALA A 55 -10.28 1.71 -9.62
N CYS A 56 -10.38 2.61 -8.63
CA CYS A 56 -11.66 3.00 -8.04
C CYS A 56 -12.59 3.63 -9.07
N THR A 57 -12.09 4.56 -9.88
CA THR A 57 -12.87 5.24 -10.93
C THR A 57 -13.46 4.22 -11.93
N ARG A 58 -12.64 3.29 -12.43
CA ARG A 58 -13.08 2.25 -13.39
C ARG A 58 -14.13 1.30 -12.80
N ASN A 59 -13.99 0.96 -11.52
CA ASN A 59 -14.89 0.05 -10.82
C ASN A 59 -16.09 0.76 -10.15
N ARG A 60 -16.26 2.08 -10.35
CA ARG A 60 -17.26 2.90 -9.66
C ARG A 60 -17.21 2.72 -8.13
N CYS A 61 -16.02 2.53 -7.60
CA CYS A 61 -15.78 2.37 -6.17
C CYS A 61 -15.61 3.75 -5.52
N CYS A 62 -16.51 4.09 -4.61
CA CYS A 62 -16.50 5.36 -3.86
C CYS A 62 -15.82 5.24 -2.49
N ALA A 63 -15.34 4.05 -2.12
CA ALA A 63 -14.69 3.85 -0.84
C ALA A 63 -13.38 4.64 -0.76
N PRO A 64 -13.01 5.18 0.42
CA PRO A 64 -11.77 5.92 0.59
C PRO A 64 -10.53 5.08 0.26
N VAL A 65 -9.52 5.74 -0.31
CA VAL A 65 -8.15 5.24 -0.42
C VAL A 65 -7.42 5.56 0.88
N THR A 66 -6.63 4.60 1.39
CA THR A 66 -5.79 4.80 2.57
C THR A 66 -4.33 4.68 2.18
N LEU A 67 -3.53 5.71 2.44
CA LEU A 67 -2.08 5.67 2.38
C LEU A 67 -1.52 5.47 3.78
N VAL A 68 -0.58 4.54 3.94
CA VAL A 68 0.19 4.38 5.17
C VAL A 68 1.67 4.41 4.83
N ALA A 69 2.47 5.24 5.50
CA ALA A 69 3.92 5.22 5.39
C ALA A 69 4.53 4.87 6.75
N GLU A 70 5.40 3.86 6.77
CA GLU A 70 6.06 3.38 7.98
C GLU A 70 7.53 3.04 7.71
N TRP A 71 8.39 3.26 8.71
CA TRP A 71 9.77 2.81 8.66
C TRP A 71 9.83 1.35 9.10
N SER A 72 10.04 0.45 8.12
CA SER A 72 10.07 -0.99 8.36
C SER A 72 11.41 -1.51 8.92
N ALA A 73 12.47 -0.73 8.76
CA ALA A 73 13.79 -0.92 9.37
C ALA A 73 14.53 0.44 9.39
N PRO A 74 15.66 0.57 10.11
CA PRO A 74 16.50 1.76 10.00
C PRO A 74 16.81 2.07 8.53
N GLY A 75 16.41 3.26 8.08
CA GLY A 75 16.65 3.70 6.71
C GLY A 75 15.78 3.07 5.62
N ARG A 76 14.77 2.25 5.95
CA ARG A 76 13.85 1.63 4.97
C ARG A 76 12.41 2.12 5.17
N LEU A 77 11.98 3.03 4.30
CA LEU A 77 10.61 3.51 4.25
C LEU A 77 9.76 2.55 3.43
N ARG A 78 8.62 2.15 3.98
CA ARG A 78 7.59 1.37 3.31
C ARG A 78 6.33 2.19 3.17
N VAL A 79 5.73 2.17 2.00
CA VAL A 79 4.48 2.87 1.71
C VAL A 79 3.45 1.86 1.22
N PHE A 80 2.25 1.96 1.78
CA PHE A 80 1.07 1.21 1.41
C PHE A 80 0.02 2.15 0.83
N VAL A 81 -0.70 1.66 -0.17
CA VAL A 81 -1.90 2.29 -0.69
C VAL A 81 -2.98 1.22 -0.79
N TYR A 82 -4.00 1.39 0.04
CA TYR A 82 -5.17 0.52 0.09
C TYR A 82 -6.30 1.15 -0.71
N ASP A 83 -6.93 0.37 -1.58
CA ASP A 83 -8.14 0.73 -2.30
C ASP A 83 -9.14 -0.43 -2.27
N ALA A 84 -10.44 -0.10 -2.34
CA ALA A 84 -11.49 -1.11 -2.34
C ALA A 84 -11.93 -1.53 -3.76
N ALA A 85 -11.17 -1.17 -4.79
CA ALA A 85 -11.51 -1.54 -6.16
C ALA A 85 -11.12 -2.99 -6.44
N ALA A 86 -12.02 -3.72 -7.10
CA ALA A 86 -11.76 -5.07 -7.55
C ALA A 86 -10.58 -5.13 -8.55
N GLY A 87 -9.95 -6.31 -8.60
CA GLY A 87 -8.82 -6.57 -9.48
C GLY A 87 -7.48 -6.05 -8.95
N VAL A 88 -6.39 -6.50 -9.59
CA VAL A 88 -5.01 -6.09 -9.29
C VAL A 88 -4.52 -5.08 -10.33
N PRO A 89 -3.53 -4.22 -10.00
CA PRO A 89 -2.89 -3.37 -10.99
C PRO A 89 -2.26 -4.25 -12.07
N GLU A 90 -2.70 -4.05 -13.30
CA GLU A 90 -2.15 -4.75 -14.46
C GLU A 90 -0.93 -3.99 -14.99
N ARG A 91 0.15 -4.72 -15.27
CA ARG A 91 1.21 -4.21 -16.13
C ARG A 91 0.62 -4.13 -17.54
N ARG A 92 0.52 -2.92 -18.11
CA ARG A 92 0.15 -2.75 -19.52
C ARG A 92 1.39 -2.36 -20.31
N GLU A 93 1.73 -3.16 -21.30
CA GLU A 93 2.68 -2.75 -22.34
C GLU A 93 1.99 -1.66 -23.17
N ALA A 94 2.67 -0.53 -23.37
CA ALA A 94 2.09 0.59 -24.08
C ALA A 94 1.83 0.21 -25.55
N VAL A 95 0.56 0.25 -25.98
CA VAL A 95 0.21 0.21 -27.39
C VAL A 95 -0.17 1.64 -27.79
N GLY A 96 0.76 2.35 -28.43
CA GLY A 96 0.56 3.72 -28.94
C GLY A 96 1.26 4.82 -28.14
N VAL A 97 1.51 5.95 -28.83
CA VAL A 97 2.32 7.10 -28.35
C VAL A 97 1.60 7.89 -27.23
N GLU A 98 0.27 7.80 -27.18
CA GLU A 98 -0.61 8.48 -26.21
C GLU A 98 -1.03 7.61 -25.00
N ALA A 99 -0.51 6.37 -24.91
CA ALA A 99 -0.88 5.45 -23.84
C ALA A 99 -0.07 5.69 -22.56
N GLU A 100 -0.45 6.69 -21.76
CA GLU A 100 0.09 6.90 -20.40
C GLU A 100 -0.40 5.84 -19.40
N ALA A 101 -1.54 5.19 -19.69
CA ALA A 101 -2.21 4.23 -18.83
C ALA A 101 -1.50 2.85 -18.81
N GLY A 102 -0.35 2.76 -18.15
CA GLY A 102 0.35 1.48 -17.98
C GLY A 102 1.77 1.57 -17.43
N ARG A 103 2.40 2.75 -17.45
CA ARG A 103 3.78 2.94 -16.99
C ARG A 103 3.93 2.94 -15.47
N GLY A 104 2.87 3.27 -14.72
CA GLY A 104 2.98 3.46 -13.27
C GLY A 104 3.49 2.25 -12.51
N LEU A 105 3.04 1.04 -12.87
CA LEU A 105 3.54 -0.18 -12.23
C LEU A 105 4.99 -0.49 -12.62
N MET A 106 5.41 -0.12 -13.84
CA MET A 106 6.81 -0.26 -14.29
C MET A 106 7.74 0.69 -13.53
N LEU A 107 7.28 1.91 -13.25
CA LEU A 107 8.02 2.88 -12.44
C LEU A 107 8.18 2.36 -11.01
N VAL A 108 7.13 1.80 -10.41
CA VAL A 108 7.20 1.13 -9.10
C VAL A 108 8.17 -0.05 -9.13
N GLU A 109 8.08 -0.93 -10.12
CA GLU A 109 8.99 -2.08 -10.27
C GLU A 109 10.47 -1.69 -10.38
N ARG A 110 10.77 -0.58 -11.06
CA ARG A 110 12.15 -0.15 -11.31
C ARG A 110 12.71 0.75 -10.22
N GLY A 111 11.86 1.55 -9.59
CA GLY A 111 12.27 2.53 -8.58
C GLY A 111 12.24 2.01 -7.15
N ALA A 112 11.50 0.92 -6.89
CA ALA A 112 11.40 0.33 -5.56
C ALA A 112 12.48 -0.71 -5.31
N GLU A 113 12.97 -0.75 -4.07
CA GLU A 113 13.79 -1.85 -3.57
C GLU A 113 12.97 -3.16 -3.48
N ALA A 114 11.72 -3.04 -3.05
CA ALA A 114 10.76 -4.12 -3.01
C ALA A 114 9.36 -3.54 -3.23
N TRP A 115 8.46 -4.31 -3.85
CA TRP A 115 7.07 -3.91 -4.01
C TRP A 115 6.15 -5.12 -4.10
N GLY A 116 4.85 -4.91 -4.02
CA GLY A 116 3.89 -5.98 -4.18
C GLY A 116 2.46 -5.49 -4.21
N VAL A 117 1.56 -6.43 -4.50
CA VAL A 117 0.11 -6.24 -4.45
C VAL A 117 -0.47 -7.38 -3.66
N CYS A 118 -1.35 -7.06 -2.72
CA CYS A 118 -1.98 -8.01 -1.81
C CYS A 118 -3.50 -7.83 -1.88
N THR A 119 -4.26 -8.89 -2.21
CA THR A 119 -5.73 -8.82 -2.43
C THR A 119 -6.56 -9.31 -1.24
N HIS A 120 -5.93 -9.74 -0.15
CA HIS A 120 -6.63 -10.18 1.07
C HIS A 120 -6.49 -9.18 2.23
N GLY A 121 -6.35 -7.91 1.91
CA GLY A 121 -6.33 -6.86 2.93
C GLY A 121 -7.70 -6.65 3.56
N PRO A 122 -7.82 -5.76 4.56
CA PRO A 122 -9.10 -5.54 5.20
C PRO A 122 -10.14 -4.93 4.23
N GLY A 123 -11.15 -5.70 3.84
CA GLY A 123 -12.27 -5.35 2.96
C GLY A 123 -12.26 -6.07 1.60
N GLN A 124 -13.26 -5.78 0.77
CA GLN A 124 -13.11 -5.98 -0.67
C GLN A 124 -12.10 -4.97 -1.18
N GLY A 125 -10.98 -5.40 -1.76
CA GLY A 125 -9.94 -4.47 -2.20
C GLY A 125 -8.55 -5.07 -2.30
N LYS A 126 -7.57 -4.19 -2.40
CA LYS A 126 -6.15 -4.55 -2.46
C LYS A 126 -5.30 -3.52 -1.73
N ALA A 127 -4.10 -3.93 -1.35
CA ALA A 127 -3.01 -3.04 -0.99
C ALA A 127 -1.91 -3.16 -2.04
N THR A 128 -1.53 -2.05 -2.66
CA THR A 128 -0.27 -1.95 -3.39
C THR A 128 0.76 -1.32 -2.47
N TRP A 129 1.96 -1.87 -2.43
CA TRP A 129 3.01 -1.38 -1.53
C TRP A 129 4.37 -1.37 -2.19
N PHE A 130 5.25 -0.52 -1.68
CA PHE A 130 6.66 -0.46 -2.09
C PHE A 130 7.57 -0.08 -0.91
N VAL A 131 8.86 -0.35 -1.07
CA VAL A 131 9.93 -0.02 -0.13
C VAL A 131 11.01 0.77 -0.87
N VAL A 132 11.52 1.82 -0.23
CA VAL A 132 12.70 2.59 -0.64
C VAL A 132 13.69 2.67 0.52
N GLY A 133 14.97 2.86 0.21
CA GLY A 133 16.03 2.97 1.21
C GLY A 133 17.11 1.92 1.08
N ASP A 134 17.93 1.78 2.12
CA ASP A 134 19.15 0.97 2.07
C ASP A 134 18.84 -0.51 1.83
N ARG A 135 19.41 -1.02 0.75
CA ARG A 135 19.29 -2.39 0.29
C ARG A 135 20.24 -3.28 1.09
N PRO A 136 19.76 -4.30 1.82
CA PRO A 136 20.67 -5.35 2.27
C PRO A 136 21.29 -6.03 1.04
N ALA A 137 22.61 -6.16 1.02
CA ALA A 137 23.34 -6.69 -0.12
C ALA A 137 23.00 -8.17 -0.37
N GLY A 138 22.15 -8.44 -1.36
CA GLY A 138 21.90 -9.80 -1.89
C GLY A 138 20.45 -10.01 -2.31
N ARG A 139 20.21 -10.27 -3.62
CA ARG A 139 19.00 -10.79 -4.32
C ARG A 139 17.65 -10.79 -3.54
N ALA A 140 16.51 -10.33 -4.07
CA ALA A 140 15.85 -10.62 -5.36
C ALA A 140 14.58 -9.75 -5.50
N ASN A 141 14.11 -9.54 -6.74
CA ASN A 141 12.80 -8.96 -7.05
C ASN A 141 11.66 -9.66 -6.29
N PRO A 142 10.90 -9.00 -5.40
CA PRO A 142 9.74 -9.62 -4.80
C PRO A 142 8.50 -9.38 -5.68
N ARG A 143 7.97 -10.46 -6.25
CA ARG A 143 6.55 -10.60 -6.66
C ARG A 143 6.14 -11.98 -6.13
N LYS A 144 5.03 -12.22 -5.45
CA LYS A 144 3.73 -11.54 -5.25
C LYS A 144 3.23 -11.89 -3.83
N SER A 145 2.27 -11.13 -3.30
CA SER A 145 1.45 -11.61 -2.17
C SER A 145 0.58 -12.79 -2.62
N PRO A 146 0.29 -13.78 -1.74
CA PRO A 146 -0.51 -14.94 -2.10
C PRO A 146 -1.94 -14.50 -2.39
N VAL A 147 -2.51 -14.98 -3.48
CA VAL A 147 -3.96 -15.11 -3.68
C VAL A 147 -4.37 -16.43 -2.98
N GLY A 148 -5.51 -16.49 -2.27
CA GLY A 148 -5.97 -17.62 -1.43
C GLY A 148 -5.58 -17.70 0.07
N CYS A 149 -5.39 -16.61 0.83
CA CYS A 149 -5.14 -16.73 2.28
C CYS A 149 -6.45 -16.95 3.08
N THR A 150 -6.59 -18.13 3.70
CA THR A 150 -7.76 -18.52 4.51
C THR A 150 -7.90 -17.73 5.80
N ASP A 151 -6.78 -17.38 6.44
CA ASP A 151 -6.77 -16.64 7.70
C ASP A 151 -7.24 -15.19 7.51
N CYS A 152 -6.79 -14.54 6.44
CA CYS A 152 -7.31 -13.23 6.03
C CYS A 152 -8.82 -13.27 5.80
N ALA A 153 -9.33 -14.30 5.11
CA ALA A 153 -10.77 -14.44 4.84
C ALA A 153 -11.59 -14.59 6.13
N THR A 154 -11.03 -15.31 7.11
CA THR A 154 -11.65 -15.53 8.43
C THR A 154 -11.70 -14.23 9.24
N LEU A 155 -10.58 -13.51 9.33
CA LEU A 155 -10.50 -12.23 10.04
C LEU A 155 -11.43 -11.18 9.41
N GLU A 156 -11.56 -11.18 8.09
CA GLU A 156 -12.53 -10.33 7.37
C GLU A 156 -13.98 -10.69 7.67
N GLY A 157 -14.29 -11.99 7.81
CA GLY A 157 -15.60 -12.46 8.27
C GLY A 157 -15.94 -11.90 9.65
N ALA A 158 -15.00 -11.98 10.60
CA ALA A 158 -15.16 -11.44 11.95
C ALA A 158 -15.37 -9.91 11.95
N ARG A 159 -14.60 -9.18 11.15
CA ARG A 159 -14.76 -7.72 11.01
C ARG A 159 -16.13 -7.33 10.45
N ARG A 160 -16.60 -8.03 9.41
CA ARG A 160 -17.94 -7.78 8.83
C ARG A 160 -19.05 -8.03 9.85
N TRP A 161 -18.93 -9.10 10.62
CA TRP A 161 -19.89 -9.40 11.66
C TRP A 161 -19.90 -8.32 12.76
N ALA A 162 -18.74 -7.89 13.24
CA ALA A 162 -18.64 -6.79 14.21
C ALA A 162 -19.28 -5.48 13.70
N VAL A 163 -19.08 -5.14 12.41
CA VAL A 163 -19.72 -3.98 11.78
C VAL A 163 -21.24 -4.14 11.74
N ALA A 164 -21.74 -5.33 11.40
CA ALA A 164 -23.17 -5.61 11.35
C ALA A 164 -23.84 -5.54 12.74
N GLU A 165 -23.12 -5.91 13.80
CA GLU A 165 -23.59 -5.79 15.18
C GLU A 165 -23.53 -4.35 15.73
N GLY A 166 -22.69 -3.49 15.15
CA GLY A 166 -22.54 -2.09 15.59
C GLY A 166 -21.68 -1.91 16.85
N ASP A 167 -20.95 -2.94 17.29
CA ASP A 167 -20.03 -2.86 18.43
C ASP A 167 -18.72 -2.18 18.02
N HIS A 168 -18.55 -0.93 18.45
CA HIS A 168 -17.40 -0.11 18.05
C HIS A 168 -16.05 -0.67 18.51
N GLU A 169 -15.97 -1.28 19.70
CA GLU A 169 -14.73 -1.85 20.22
C GLU A 169 -14.33 -3.08 19.40
N ARG A 170 -15.28 -3.99 19.14
CA ARG A 170 -15.07 -5.15 18.26
C ARG A 170 -14.70 -4.74 16.84
N ILE A 171 -15.29 -3.68 16.30
CA ILE A 171 -14.95 -3.15 14.97
C ILE A 171 -13.49 -2.70 14.94
N VAL A 172 -13.03 -1.98 15.97
CA VAL A 172 -11.64 -1.52 16.07
C VAL A 172 -10.70 -2.73 16.18
N ASP A 173 -10.96 -3.65 17.09
CA ASP A 173 -10.12 -4.83 17.32
C ASP A 173 -10.03 -5.73 16.10
N ALA A 174 -11.16 -6.03 15.46
CA ALA A 174 -11.18 -6.81 14.22
C ALA A 174 -10.44 -6.09 13.09
N THR A 175 -10.56 -4.76 13.00
CA THR A 175 -9.81 -3.97 12.02
C THR A 175 -8.30 -4.04 12.29
N VAL A 176 -7.87 -3.96 13.55
CA VAL A 176 -6.47 -4.09 13.96
C VAL A 176 -5.95 -5.51 13.66
N ALA A 177 -6.73 -6.55 13.95
CA ALA A 177 -6.36 -7.94 13.73
C ALA A 177 -6.15 -8.25 12.23
N VAL A 178 -7.09 -7.85 11.37
CA VAL A 178 -6.96 -8.03 9.92
C VAL A 178 -5.71 -7.30 9.41
N ARG A 179 -5.53 -6.03 9.80
CA ARG A 179 -4.37 -5.23 9.38
C ARG A 179 -3.06 -5.85 9.85
N SER A 180 -3.00 -6.36 11.08
CA SER A 180 -1.80 -6.95 11.67
C SER A 180 -1.42 -8.25 10.98
N HIS A 181 -2.37 -9.18 10.81
CA HIS A 181 -2.12 -10.44 10.11
C HIS A 181 -1.69 -10.18 8.66
N PHE A 182 -2.42 -9.33 7.94
CA PHE A 182 -2.10 -8.97 6.57
C PHE A 182 -0.69 -8.37 6.43
N ARG A 183 -0.32 -7.46 7.34
CA ARG A 183 1.03 -6.88 7.37
C ARG A 183 2.10 -7.94 7.63
N ASN A 184 1.89 -8.82 8.60
CA ASN A 184 2.90 -9.77 9.05
C ASN A 184 3.08 -10.94 8.07
N GLU A 185 1.99 -11.50 7.54
CA GLU A 185 2.04 -12.74 6.76
C GLU A 185 2.16 -12.50 5.25
N HIS A 186 1.82 -11.31 4.76
CA HIS A 186 1.74 -11.04 3.32
C HIS A 186 2.60 -9.90 2.82
N ILE A 187 3.17 -9.12 3.74
CA ILE A 187 4.00 -7.96 3.41
C ILE A 187 5.37 -8.04 4.09
N LEU A 188 5.42 -8.55 5.32
CA LEU A 188 6.65 -8.82 6.08
C LEU A 188 6.86 -10.33 6.25
N PRO A 189 6.91 -11.16 5.17
CA PRO A 189 7.11 -12.59 5.37
C PRO A 189 8.32 -12.78 6.30
N ARG A 190 8.10 -13.54 7.37
CA ARG A 190 9.08 -13.73 8.45
C ARG A 190 10.43 -14.01 7.80
N LEU A 191 11.42 -13.17 8.10
CA LEU A 191 12.82 -13.49 7.81
C LEU A 191 13.13 -14.75 8.62
N THR A 192 13.03 -15.91 8.00
CA THR A 192 13.58 -17.14 8.56
C THR A 192 15.09 -17.01 8.48
N TRP A 193 15.72 -16.82 9.65
CA TRP A 193 17.17 -16.86 9.82
C TRP A 193 17.72 -18.25 9.56
#